data_AF-U9SWH2-F1
#
_entry.id   AF-U9SWH2-F1
#
_cell.length_a   1.000
_cell.length_b   1.000
_cell.length_c   1.000
_cell.angle_alpha   90.00
_cell.angle_beta   90.00
_cell.angle_gamma   90.00
#
_symmetry.space_group_name_H-M   'P 1'
#
loop_
_entity.id
_entity.type
_entity.pdbx_description
1 polymer ?
#
loop_
_entity_poly.entity_id
_entity_poly.type
_entity_poly.pdbx_seq_one_letter_code
_entity_poly.pdbx_strand_id
1 'polypeptide(L)'
;MSHQVYSLWILLEGHPEPILLDDITFNLKRDANLSDLAPQLVNRFSELAQKNKLDLEFFNFDARTESLLLDTTLKAVEQDTSAGKPLVVRYPLTDNTIVVKVSLLSTPAEICLPHTTGVWYMLLIKTKQKYKRLQEDGNAFYFVDQETKKTTIDEEFIFNDLMKKTNPNCDREIVISLLIRIKGLVDFLILPTS
;
A
#
# COMPACT_ATOMS: atom_id res chain seq x y z
N MET A 1 -34.30 3.88 -18.88
CA MET A 1 -33.13 3.46 -18.10
C MET A 1 -31.90 3.87 -18.90
N SER A 2 -30.93 4.57 -18.31
CA SER A 2 -29.69 4.96 -19.00
C SER A 2 -28.68 3.84 -18.88
N HIS A 3 -28.21 3.33 -20.02
CA HIS A 3 -27.01 2.49 -20.04
C HIS A 3 -25.80 3.39 -19.92
N GLN A 4 -25.02 3.18 -18.86
CA GLN A 4 -23.75 3.86 -18.65
C GLN A 4 -22.65 2.86 -18.96
N VAL A 5 -21.66 3.26 -19.77
CA VAL A 5 -20.54 2.44 -20.19
C VAL A 5 -19.26 3.20 -19.85
N TYR A 6 -18.31 2.53 -19.21
CA TYR A 6 -17.03 3.10 -18.79
C TYR A 6 -15.86 2.25 -19.26
N SER A 7 -14.72 2.90 -19.47
CA SER A 7 -13.42 2.27 -19.69
C SER A 7 -12.39 2.80 -18.68
N LEU A 8 -11.90 1.94 -17.79
CA LEU A 8 -11.02 2.35 -16.69
C LEU A 8 -9.68 1.61 -16.73
N TRP A 9 -8.59 2.35 -16.59
CA TRP A 9 -7.28 1.76 -16.30
C TRP A 9 -7.20 1.45 -14.80
N ILE A 10 -6.97 0.19 -14.46
CA ILE A 10 -6.94 -0.29 -13.08
C ILE A 10 -5.61 -0.96 -12.79
N LEU A 11 -4.97 -0.58 -11.69
CA LEU A 11 -3.80 -1.25 -11.14
C LEU A 11 -4.18 -1.91 -9.82
N LEU A 12 -4.19 -3.24 -9.78
CA LEU A 12 -4.24 -3.97 -8.51
C LEU A 12 -2.87 -3.86 -7.83
N GLU A 13 -2.82 -3.35 -6.59
CA GLU A 13 -1.55 -3.32 -5.85
C GLU A 13 -0.99 -4.75 -5.71
N GLY A 14 0.33 -4.90 -5.96
CA GLY A 14 0.99 -6.19 -6.06
C GLY A 14 1.12 -6.75 -7.49
N HIS A 15 0.41 -6.17 -8.47
CA HIS A 15 0.59 -6.49 -9.89
C HIS A 15 1.56 -5.52 -10.58
N PRO A 16 2.33 -5.98 -11.58
CA PRO A 16 3.35 -5.18 -12.23
C PRO A 16 2.78 -4.12 -13.18
N GLU A 17 1.62 -4.36 -13.79
CA GLU A 17 1.08 -3.53 -14.87
C GLU A 17 -0.42 -3.25 -14.67
N PRO A 18 -0.90 -2.06 -15.08
CA PRO A 18 -2.31 -1.75 -15.10
C PRO A 18 -3.02 -2.45 -16.25
N ILE A 19 -4.31 -2.72 -16.04
CA ILE A 19 -5.19 -3.38 -16.99
C ILE A 19 -6.30 -2.40 -17.36
N LEU A 20 -6.56 -2.26 -18.66
CA LEU A 20 -7.76 -1.56 -19.14
C LEU A 20 -8.95 -2.49 -18.99
N LEU A 21 -9.93 -2.09 -18.18
CA LEU A 21 -11.24 -2.69 -18.16
C LEU A 21 -12.18 -1.84 -19.02
N ASP A 22 -12.49 -2.34 -20.20
CA ASP A 22 -13.47 -1.79 -21.11
C ASP A 22 -14.88 -2.37 -20.86
N ASP A 23 -15.86 -1.72 -21.48
CA ASP A 23 -17.26 -2.12 -21.50
C ASP A 23 -17.83 -2.42 -20.09
N ILE A 24 -17.45 -1.60 -19.10
CA ILE A 24 -18.04 -1.70 -17.77
C ILE A 24 -19.41 -1.04 -17.81
N THR A 25 -20.45 -1.87 -17.89
CA THR A 25 -21.83 -1.40 -18.04
C THR A 25 -22.60 -1.38 -16.74
N PHE A 26 -23.31 -0.28 -16.48
CA PHE A 26 -24.26 -0.15 -15.37
C PHE A 26 -25.64 0.26 -15.88
N ASN A 27 -26.67 -0.33 -15.28
CA ASN A 27 -28.06 0.04 -15.50
C ASN A 27 -28.63 0.64 -14.21
N LEU A 28 -28.35 1.93 -14.00
CA LEU A 28 -28.70 2.67 -12.78
C LEU A 28 -29.47 3.94 -13.13
N LYS A 29 -30.32 4.41 -12.21
CA LYS A 29 -31.02 5.70 -12.33
C LYS A 29 -30.14 6.91 -11.96
N ARG A 30 -28.99 6.65 -11.35
CA ARG A 30 -27.97 7.63 -10.95
C ARG A 30 -26.64 7.29 -11.64
N ASP A 31 -25.70 8.22 -11.63
CA ASP A 31 -24.33 7.94 -12.06
C ASP A 31 -23.72 6.82 -11.22
N ALA A 32 -23.03 5.89 -11.88
CA ALA A 32 -22.28 4.83 -11.21
C ALA A 32 -21.11 5.42 -10.41
N ASN A 33 -20.76 4.79 -9.30
CA ASN A 33 -19.65 5.20 -8.44
C ASN A 33 -18.73 4.02 -8.08
N LEU A 34 -17.67 4.28 -7.32
CA LEU A 34 -16.69 3.26 -6.91
C LEU A 34 -17.32 2.10 -6.11
N SER A 35 -18.38 2.35 -5.35
CA SER A 35 -19.15 1.29 -4.66
C SER A 35 -19.82 0.32 -5.65
N ASP A 36 -20.29 0.82 -6.79
CA ASP A 36 -20.86 -0.01 -7.86
C ASP A 36 -19.77 -0.77 -8.64
N LEU A 37 -18.56 -0.18 -8.74
CA LEU A 37 -17.40 -0.80 -9.39
C LEU A 37 -16.83 -1.97 -8.59
N ALA A 38 -16.75 -1.88 -7.26
CA ALA A 38 -16.14 -2.90 -6.41
C ALA A 38 -16.64 -4.35 -6.68
N PRO A 39 -17.96 -4.62 -6.77
CA PRO A 39 -18.45 -5.94 -7.19
C PRO A 39 -17.97 -6.40 -8.56
N GLN A 40 -17.84 -5.49 -9.53
CA GLN A 40 -17.35 -5.83 -10.88
C GLN A 40 -15.89 -6.28 -10.83
N LEU A 41 -15.06 -5.63 -10.01
CA LEU A 41 -13.67 -6.01 -9.84
C LEU A 41 -13.53 -7.38 -9.18
N VAL A 42 -14.29 -7.64 -8.11
CA VAL A 42 -14.31 -8.95 -7.44
C VAL A 42 -14.67 -10.09 -8.40
N ASN A 43 -15.60 -9.85 -9.32
CA ASN A 43 -16.02 -10.86 -10.28
C ASN A 43 -15.03 -11.05 -11.44
N ARG A 44 -14.22 -10.03 -11.78
CA ARG A 44 -13.27 -10.08 -12.89
C ARG A 44 -11.87 -10.56 -12.48
N PHE A 45 -11.44 -10.29 -11.26
CA PHE A 45 -10.10 -10.63 -10.78
C PHE A 45 -10.13 -11.79 -9.79
N SER A 46 -9.42 -12.87 -10.14
CA SER A 46 -9.33 -14.09 -9.32
C SER A 46 -8.75 -13.83 -7.93
N GLU A 47 -7.85 -12.87 -7.84
CA GLU A 47 -7.15 -12.38 -6.65
C GLU A 47 -8.12 -11.76 -5.64
N LEU A 48 -9.23 -11.21 -6.15
CA LEU A 48 -10.28 -10.57 -5.36
C LEU A 48 -11.45 -11.51 -5.07
N ALA A 49 -11.52 -12.69 -5.68
CA ALA A 49 -12.70 -13.57 -5.62
C ALA A 49 -13.11 -14.00 -4.20
N GLN A 50 -12.16 -14.04 -3.26
CA GLN A 50 -12.41 -14.36 -1.85
C GLN A 50 -12.47 -13.12 -0.94
N LYS A 51 -12.34 -11.91 -1.50
CA LYS A 51 -12.30 -10.66 -0.77
C LYS A 51 -13.70 -10.06 -0.68
N ASN A 52 -14.00 -9.42 0.44
CA ASN A 52 -15.22 -8.65 0.56
C ASN A 52 -15.08 -7.38 -0.29
N LYS A 53 -16.07 -7.13 -1.14
CA LYS A 53 -16.15 -5.91 -1.96
C LYS A 53 -16.08 -4.62 -1.14
N LEU A 54 -16.50 -4.66 0.13
CA LEU A 54 -16.48 -3.51 1.02
C LEU A 54 -15.07 -3.20 1.56
N ASP A 55 -14.14 -4.14 1.45
CA ASP A 55 -12.77 -3.98 1.92
C ASP A 55 -11.83 -3.51 0.79
N LEU A 56 -12.37 -3.24 -0.42
CA LEU A 56 -11.60 -2.64 -1.50
C LEU A 56 -11.45 -1.14 -1.26
N GLU A 57 -10.21 -0.69 -1.25
CA GLU A 57 -9.87 0.73 -1.17
C GLU A 57 -9.33 1.20 -2.53
N PHE A 58 -9.75 2.39 -2.93
CA PHE A 58 -9.41 2.97 -4.23
C PHE A 58 -8.51 4.19 -4.03
N PHE A 59 -7.51 4.36 -4.87
CA PHE A 59 -6.56 5.47 -4.77
C PHE A 59 -6.23 6.04 -6.14
N ASN A 60 -5.87 7.33 -6.15
CA ASN A 60 -5.21 7.93 -7.30
C ASN A 60 -3.77 7.41 -7.40
N PHE A 61 -3.27 7.27 -8.63
CA PHE A 61 -1.92 6.76 -8.86
C PHE A 61 -0.84 7.59 -8.15
N ASP A 62 -0.97 8.92 -8.23
CA ASP A 62 -0.03 9.89 -7.65
C ASP A 62 -0.23 10.07 -6.13
N ALA A 63 -1.39 9.70 -5.59
CA ALA A 63 -1.78 9.91 -4.18
C ALA A 63 -2.36 8.63 -3.57
N ARG A 64 -1.48 7.74 -3.11
CA ARG A 64 -1.83 6.40 -2.54
C ARG A 64 -2.01 6.39 -1.01
N THR A 65 -2.17 7.56 -0.43
CA THR A 65 -2.20 7.77 1.03
C THR A 65 -3.62 7.98 1.54
N GLU A 66 -4.47 8.58 0.71
CA GLU A 66 -5.86 8.90 1.03
C GLU A 66 -6.74 8.17 0.03
N SER A 67 -7.62 7.32 0.54
CA SER A 67 -8.55 6.57 -0.30
C SER A 67 -9.61 7.49 -0.86
N LEU A 68 -9.98 7.23 -2.12
CA LEU A 68 -11.13 7.85 -2.76
C LEU A 68 -12.40 7.40 -2.04
N LEU A 69 -13.33 8.35 -1.87
CA LEU A 69 -14.63 8.05 -1.28
C LEU A 69 -15.43 7.13 -2.20
N LEU A 70 -16.11 6.13 -1.65
CA LEU A 70 -16.85 5.13 -2.43
C LEU A 70 -18.01 5.72 -3.26
N ASP A 71 -18.47 6.92 -2.92
CA ASP A 71 -19.49 7.67 -3.67
C ASP A 71 -18.92 8.52 -4.82
N THR A 72 -17.59 8.54 -5.00
CA THR A 72 -16.93 9.17 -6.15
C THR A 72 -17.44 8.55 -7.45
N THR A 73 -17.92 9.39 -8.37
CA THR A 73 -18.53 8.94 -9.62
C THR A 73 -17.50 8.34 -10.57
N LEU A 74 -17.87 7.28 -11.29
CA LEU A 74 -16.97 6.62 -12.25
C LEU A 74 -16.61 7.53 -13.42
N LYS A 75 -17.47 8.49 -13.75
CA LYS A 75 -17.18 9.49 -14.78
C LYS A 75 -15.99 10.38 -14.39
N ALA A 76 -15.91 10.79 -13.13
CA ALA A 76 -14.76 11.57 -12.64
C ALA A 76 -13.49 10.72 -12.67
N VAL A 77 -13.59 9.48 -12.19
CA VAL A 77 -12.46 8.54 -12.17
C VAL A 77 -11.96 8.21 -13.58
N GLU A 78 -12.86 8.03 -14.56
CA GLU A 78 -12.51 7.78 -15.95
C GLU A 78 -11.74 8.95 -16.59
N GLN A 79 -12.10 10.18 -16.25
CA GLN A 79 -11.41 11.38 -16.76
C GLN A 79 -10.00 11.54 -16.19
N ASP A 80 -9.77 11.07 -14.96
CA ASP A 80 -8.50 11.21 -14.25
C ASP A 80 -7.56 10.01 -14.45
N THR A 81 -8.04 8.92 -15.05
CA THR A 81 -7.27 7.69 -15.22
C THR A 81 -6.72 7.49 -16.63
N SER A 82 -5.52 6.93 -16.72
CA SER A 82 -4.87 6.56 -17.98
C SER A 82 -3.93 5.38 -17.78
N ALA A 83 -3.35 4.85 -18.86
CA ALA A 83 -2.36 3.77 -18.77
C ALA A 83 -1.17 4.14 -17.86
N GLY A 84 -0.73 5.41 -17.86
CA GLY A 84 0.35 5.88 -16.99
C GLY A 84 -0.09 6.33 -15.60
N LYS A 85 -1.40 6.52 -15.39
CA LYS A 85 -1.99 6.94 -14.11
C LYS A 85 -3.28 6.15 -13.84
N PRO A 86 -3.18 4.84 -13.59
CA PRO A 86 -4.33 3.98 -13.36
C PRO A 86 -5.01 4.26 -12.01
N LEU A 87 -6.27 3.88 -11.88
CA LEU A 87 -6.95 3.74 -10.60
C LEU A 87 -6.29 2.60 -9.81
N VAL A 88 -5.73 2.91 -8.65
CA VAL A 88 -5.05 1.92 -7.82
C VAL A 88 -6.06 1.28 -6.89
N VAL A 89 -6.07 -0.05 -6.82
CA VAL A 89 -6.96 -0.84 -5.96
C VAL A 89 -6.13 -1.59 -4.94
N ARG A 90 -6.37 -1.29 -3.67
CA ARG A 90 -5.79 -1.97 -2.51
C ARG A 90 -6.83 -2.90 -1.90
N TYR A 91 -6.37 -4.03 -1.38
CA TYR A 91 -7.24 -5.02 -0.76
C TYR A 91 -6.53 -5.72 0.41
N PRO A 92 -7.28 -6.24 1.40
CA PRO A 92 -6.70 -6.98 2.50
C PRO A 92 -6.12 -8.31 2.02
N LEU A 93 -4.91 -8.65 2.47
CA LEU A 93 -4.29 -9.95 2.25
C LEU A 93 -4.79 -10.94 3.31
N THR A 94 -4.75 -10.54 4.58
CA THR A 94 -5.33 -11.27 5.72
C THR A 94 -5.89 -10.30 6.77
N ASP A 95 -6.62 -10.82 7.74
CA ASP A 95 -7.11 -10.03 8.90
C ASP A 95 -6.02 -9.81 9.97
N ASN A 96 -4.77 -10.16 9.66
CA ASN A 96 -3.67 -9.98 10.60
C ASN A 96 -3.29 -8.50 10.72
N THR A 97 -2.80 -8.13 11.88
CA THR A 97 -2.13 -6.84 12.07
C THR A 97 -0.64 -7.00 11.86
N ILE A 98 -0.01 -6.05 11.21
CA ILE A 98 1.45 -5.99 11.09
C ILE A 98 1.95 -4.98 12.11
N VAL A 99 2.82 -5.46 13.01
CA VAL A 99 3.46 -4.64 14.03
C VAL A 99 4.92 -4.50 13.65
N VAL A 100 5.29 -3.30 13.20
CA VAL A 100 6.67 -3.00 12.78
C VAL A 100 7.35 -2.21 13.89
N LYS A 101 8.35 -2.83 14.52
CA LYS A 101 9.24 -2.18 15.47
C LYS A 101 10.37 -1.54 14.68
N VAL A 102 10.28 -0.24 14.47
CA VAL A 102 11.27 0.53 13.73
C VAL A 102 12.23 1.24 14.68
N SER A 103 13.48 1.42 14.25
CA SER A 103 14.44 2.23 15.00
C SER A 103 15.34 3.02 14.06
N LEU A 104 15.49 4.32 14.34
CA LEU A 104 16.48 5.17 13.71
C LEU A 104 17.50 5.58 14.77
N LEU A 105 18.77 5.22 14.58
CA LEU A 105 19.82 5.38 15.59
C LEU A 105 19.42 4.72 16.92
N SER A 106 19.11 5.51 17.96
CA SER A 106 18.69 5.04 19.29
C SER A 106 17.24 5.37 19.63
N THR A 107 16.44 5.80 18.63
CA THR A 107 15.03 6.17 18.84
C THR A 107 14.11 5.08 18.30
N PRO A 108 13.57 4.20 19.15
CA PRO A 108 12.60 3.20 18.74
C PRO A 108 11.22 3.83 18.53
N ALA A 109 10.44 3.26 17.62
CA ALA A 109 9.02 3.52 17.46
C ALA A 109 8.31 2.25 17.00
N GLU A 110 7.02 2.18 17.29
CA GLU A 110 6.16 1.10 16.83
C GLU A 110 5.13 1.65 15.83
N ILE A 111 4.90 0.89 14.77
CA ILE A 111 3.95 1.20 13.71
C ILE A 111 3.04 -0.01 13.48
N CYS A 112 1.75 0.17 13.75
CA CYS A 112 0.73 -0.83 13.44
C CYS A 112 0.08 -0.53 12.08
N LEU A 113 -0.02 -1.56 11.24
CA LEU A 113 -0.55 -1.52 9.88
C LEU A 113 -1.51 -2.71 9.64
N PRO A 114 -2.61 -2.53 8.90
CA PRO A 114 -3.42 -3.66 8.44
C PRO A 114 -2.64 -4.48 7.40
N HIS A 115 -2.80 -5.79 7.35
CA HIS A 115 -2.14 -6.63 6.33
C HIS A 115 -2.84 -6.53 4.96
N THR A 116 -2.51 -5.50 4.20
CA THR A 116 -3.04 -5.20 2.86
C THR A 116 -1.95 -5.24 1.80
N THR A 117 -2.33 -5.16 0.52
CA THR A 117 -1.38 -5.03 -0.59
C THR A 117 -0.57 -3.73 -0.59
N GLY A 118 -0.96 -2.71 0.18
CA GLY A 118 -0.24 -1.43 0.23
C GLY A 118 0.55 -1.17 1.50
N VAL A 119 0.79 -2.21 2.32
CA VAL A 119 1.51 -2.10 3.59
C VAL A 119 2.86 -1.41 3.43
N TRP A 120 3.59 -1.72 2.35
CA TRP A 120 4.89 -1.12 2.09
C TRP A 120 4.81 0.41 2.01
N TYR A 121 3.87 0.94 1.23
CA TYR A 121 3.64 2.37 1.11
C TYR A 121 3.24 2.99 2.45
N MET A 122 2.32 2.34 3.18
CA MET A 122 1.88 2.81 4.49
C MET A 122 3.04 2.85 5.50
N LEU A 123 3.92 1.85 5.48
CA LEU A 123 5.11 1.79 6.34
C LEU A 123 6.05 2.95 6.07
N LEU A 124 6.35 3.24 4.80
CA LEU A 124 7.21 4.36 4.41
C LEU A 124 6.65 5.70 4.93
N ILE A 125 5.35 5.94 4.75
CA ILE A 125 4.68 7.18 5.15
C ILE A 125 4.67 7.31 6.68
N LYS A 126 4.20 6.28 7.39
CA LYS A 126 4.13 6.33 8.86
C LYS A 126 5.52 6.45 9.49
N THR A 127 6.54 5.86 8.87
CA THR A 127 7.93 6.02 9.30
C THR A 127 8.38 7.47 9.17
N LYS A 128 8.12 8.14 8.03
CA LYS A 128 8.42 9.58 7.88
C LYS A 128 7.68 10.43 8.91
N GLN A 129 6.42 10.13 9.19
CA GLN A 129 5.63 10.85 10.19
C GLN A 129 6.20 10.70 11.62
N LYS A 130 6.73 9.52 11.96
CA LYS A 130 7.35 9.25 13.26
C LYS A 130 8.71 9.91 13.45
N TYR A 131 9.49 10.05 12.37
CA TYR A 131 10.86 10.55 12.43
C TYR A 131 11.03 11.84 11.62
N LYS A 132 11.05 12.99 12.31
CA LYS A 132 11.24 14.32 11.70
C LYS A 132 12.45 14.39 10.76
N ARG A 133 13.55 13.73 11.13
CA ARG A 133 14.78 13.68 10.32
C ARG A 133 14.57 13.09 8.92
N LEU A 134 13.57 12.22 8.74
CA LEU A 134 13.24 11.63 7.44
C LEU A 134 12.31 12.51 6.60
N GLN A 135 11.82 13.62 7.16
CA GLN A 135 10.99 14.61 6.45
C GLN A 135 11.83 15.71 5.80
N GLU A 136 13.12 15.81 6.15
CA GLU A 136 14.06 16.74 5.53
C GLU A 136 14.28 16.37 4.06
N ASP A 137 14.23 17.37 3.18
CA ASP A 137 14.40 17.17 1.74
C ASP A 137 15.74 16.50 1.40
N GLY A 138 15.68 15.49 0.53
CA GLY A 138 16.85 14.70 0.11
C GLY A 138 17.16 13.47 0.97
N ASN A 139 16.53 13.31 2.14
CA ASN A 139 16.74 12.12 2.98
C ASN A 139 15.95 10.91 2.46
N ALA A 140 16.51 10.23 1.45
CA ALA A 140 16.08 8.89 1.09
C ALA A 140 16.50 7.91 2.20
N PHE A 141 15.63 6.97 2.56
CA PHE A 141 15.94 5.95 3.56
C PHE A 141 15.54 4.56 3.07
N TYR A 142 16.06 3.55 3.76
CA TYR A 142 15.73 2.15 3.56
C TYR A 142 15.69 1.45 4.91
N PHE A 143 15.12 0.24 4.93
CA PHE A 143 15.10 -0.59 6.12
C PHE A 143 16.14 -1.69 6.03
N VAL A 144 16.59 -2.16 7.19
CA VAL A 144 17.38 -3.37 7.34
C VAL A 144 16.69 -4.25 8.35
N ASP A 145 16.47 -5.51 8.03
CA ASP A 145 15.94 -6.48 8.97
C ASP A 145 16.92 -6.66 10.16
N GLN A 146 16.43 -6.43 11.37
CA GLN A 146 17.24 -6.54 12.58
C GLN A 146 17.54 -7.98 12.99
N GLU A 147 16.72 -8.95 12.58
CA GLU A 147 16.94 -10.36 12.93
C GLU A 147 18.12 -10.92 12.14
N THR A 148 18.11 -10.73 10.81
CA THR A 148 19.21 -11.19 9.95
C THR A 148 20.39 -10.22 9.90
N LYS A 149 20.17 -8.93 10.20
CA LYS A 149 21.13 -7.80 10.09
C LYS A 149 21.82 -7.67 8.74
N LYS A 150 21.30 -8.32 7.69
CA LYS A 150 21.94 -8.43 6.38
C LYS A 150 21.00 -8.03 5.24
N THR A 151 19.71 -8.25 5.42
CA THR A 151 18.73 -8.00 4.37
C THR A 151 18.36 -6.53 4.32
N THR A 152 18.80 -5.86 3.25
CA THR A 152 18.34 -4.52 2.89
C THR A 152 16.94 -4.63 2.30
N ILE A 153 16.03 -3.78 2.77
CA ILE A 153 14.64 -3.72 2.36
C ILE A 153 14.37 -2.28 1.89
N ASP A 154 14.56 -2.05 0.60
CA ASP A 154 14.34 -0.77 -0.08
C ASP A 154 13.27 -0.85 -1.18
N GLU A 155 12.71 -2.04 -1.41
CA GLU A 155 11.66 -2.30 -2.38
C GLU A 155 10.52 -3.14 -1.78
N GLU A 156 9.32 -2.91 -2.31
CA GLU A 156 8.09 -3.62 -1.92
C GLU A 156 8.21 -5.14 -2.07
N PHE A 157 8.86 -5.61 -3.13
CA PHE A 157 9.05 -7.04 -3.38
C PHE A 157 9.81 -7.72 -2.24
N ILE A 158 10.89 -7.10 -1.75
CA ILE A 158 11.71 -7.66 -0.66
C ILE A 158 10.92 -7.63 0.65
N PHE A 159 10.19 -6.55 0.90
CA PHE A 159 9.30 -6.45 2.06
C PHE A 159 8.23 -7.56 2.05
N ASN A 160 7.60 -7.79 0.90
CA ASN A 160 6.57 -8.83 0.75
C ASN A 160 7.15 -10.24 0.91
N ASP A 161 8.39 -10.48 0.49
CA ASP A 161 9.08 -11.76 0.74
C ASP A 161 9.37 -11.99 2.23
N LEU A 162 9.78 -10.94 2.96
CA LEU A 162 9.91 -11.01 4.43
C LEU A 162 8.56 -11.36 5.08
N MET A 163 7.50 -10.64 4.71
CA MET A 163 6.15 -10.85 5.27
C MET A 163 5.64 -12.27 5.05
N LYS A 164 5.94 -12.90 3.91
CA LYS A 164 5.56 -14.30 3.62
C LYS A 164 6.28 -15.33 4.49
N LYS A 165 7.48 -15.00 4.97
CA LYS A 165 8.32 -15.90 5.80
C LYS A 165 8.02 -15.76 7.29
N THR A 166 7.41 -14.65 7.71
CA THR A 166 7.09 -14.39 9.10
C THR A 166 5.70 -14.93 9.44
N ASN A 167 5.65 -15.89 10.37
CA ASN A 167 4.38 -16.41 10.87
C ASN A 167 3.74 -15.41 11.86
N PRO A 168 2.40 -15.29 11.85
CA PRO A 168 1.70 -14.51 12.86
C PRO A 168 1.84 -15.16 14.26
N ASN A 169 1.85 -14.33 15.30
CA ASN A 169 1.81 -14.77 16.69
C ASN A 169 0.40 -15.21 17.12
N CYS A 170 0.23 -15.55 18.41
CA CYS A 170 -1.05 -15.98 18.98
C CYS A 170 -2.16 -14.91 18.89
N ASP A 171 -1.78 -13.63 18.80
CA ASP A 171 -2.68 -12.48 18.71
C ASP A 171 -3.00 -12.10 17.25
N ARG A 172 -2.65 -12.97 16.29
CA ARG A 172 -2.78 -12.74 14.84
C ARG A 172 -1.97 -11.54 14.35
N GLU A 173 -0.84 -11.26 15.00
CA GLU A 173 0.06 -10.19 14.61
C GLU A 173 1.30 -10.75 13.91
N ILE A 174 1.67 -10.14 12.79
CA ILE A 174 2.97 -10.35 12.14
C ILE A 174 3.92 -9.29 12.69
N VAL A 175 4.83 -9.71 13.56
CA VAL A 175 5.78 -8.79 14.23
C VAL A 175 7.13 -8.86 13.55
N ILE A 176 7.63 -7.72 13.09
CA ILE A 176 8.96 -7.59 12.47
C ILE A 176 9.73 -6.42 13.08
N SER A 177 11.05 -6.54 13.13
CA SER A 177 11.94 -5.50 13.69
C SER A 177 12.87 -4.96 12.61
N LEU A 178 12.77 -3.65 12.34
CA LEU A 178 13.47 -2.98 11.25
C LEU A 178 14.35 -1.85 11.77
N LEU A 179 15.56 -1.74 11.23
CA LEU A 179 16.43 -0.60 11.44
C LEU A 179 16.36 0.34 10.23
N ILE A 180 16.16 1.63 10.48
CA ILE A 180 16.12 2.66 9.45
C ILE A 180 17.55 3.14 9.17
N ARG A 181 17.90 3.21 7.88
CA ARG A 181 19.15 3.78 7.39
C ARG A 181 18.85 4.90 6.39
N ILE A 182 19.54 6.04 6.54
CA ILE A 182 19.43 7.17 5.60
C ILE A 182 20.53 7.01 4.54
N LYS A 183 20.17 7.02 3.25
CA LYS A 183 21.11 6.94 2.15
C LYS A 183 22.09 8.12 2.20
N GLY A 184 23.37 7.87 2.01
CA GLY A 184 24.42 8.91 2.00
C GLY A 184 24.94 9.35 3.37
N LEU A 185 24.30 8.96 4.48
CA LEU A 185 24.87 9.09 5.82
C LEU A 185 25.69 7.84 6.12
N VAL A 186 26.98 7.87 5.78
CA VAL A 186 27.95 6.86 6.26
C VAL A 186 28.01 6.92 7.79
N ASP A 187 28.01 5.75 8.44
CA ASP A 187 28.01 5.54 9.90
C ASP A 187 29.13 6.31 10.66
N PHE A 188 29.00 7.63 10.82
CA PHE A 188 29.93 8.47 11.58
C PHE A 188 29.65 8.49 13.09
N LEU A 189 28.83 7.56 13.60
CA LEU A 189 28.48 7.49 15.02
C LEU A 189 28.95 6.19 15.65
N ILE A 190 30.27 5.96 15.62
CA ILE A 190 30.96 5.22 16.68
C ILE A 190 32.23 6.00 17.03
N LEU A 191 32.13 6.91 18.00
CA LEU A 191 33.24 7.17 18.92
C LEU A 191 32.64 7.38 20.32
N PRO A 192 32.98 6.53 21.31
CA PRO A 192 32.72 6.86 22.70
C PRO A 192 33.71 7.95 23.11
N THR A 193 33.22 9.10 23.56
CA THR A 193 34.06 10.06 24.28
C THR A 193 34.45 9.43 25.61
N SER A 194 35.76 9.29 25.79
CA SER A 194 36.45 8.80 26.99
C SER A 194 36.17 9.65 28.22
#